data_AF-A0A7R9YLC7-F1
#
_entry.id   AF-A0A7R9YLC7-F1
#
_cell.length_a   1.000
_cell.length_b   1.000
_cell.length_c   1.000
_cell.angle_alpha   90.00
_cell.angle_beta   90.00
_cell.angle_gamma   90.00
#
_symmetry.space_group_name_H-M   'P 1'
#
loop_
_entity.id
_entity.type
_entity.pdbx_description
1 polymer ?
#
loop_
_entity_poly.entity_id
_entity_poly.type
_entity_poly.pdbx_seq_one_letter_code
_entity_poly.pdbx_strand_id
1 'polypeptide(L)'
;RNVGRPLSITTIVDLMNLVGKCVIAGNVRRTAEIAFGDPQCDEYIDLKNYDKNPERMEHGWTSNNSVFATLGMDYSHLVSRIASNGEPGFAWLDNMRGYGRMNGTTDTSDWRAKGGNPCLEQTLESYELCCLVETFPNRHDSLADFELTLRAAFLYAKTVTLGETHWPHSNRVMLRNRRIGTSISGVAQFISARSLGELREWCERGYSTLRDADAQLSERFGVPRSIKLTSVKPSGSVSLLAGATPGLHYPESRFYRRRVRLPHSSPLLPRLVAAGLHIEPAVGDEAQTLVVEFPVDAGE
;
A
#
# COMPACT_ATOMS: atom_id res chain seq x y z
N ARG A 1 -12.41 -12.68 28.17
CA ARG A 1 -12.26 -11.38 28.86
C ARG A 1 -13.61 -10.68 29.12
N ASN A 2 -14.66 -10.90 28.31
CA ASN A 2 -15.89 -10.08 28.36
C ASN A 2 -17.18 -10.87 28.65
N VAL A 3 -17.12 -11.99 29.39
CA VAL A 3 -18.34 -12.77 29.70
C VAL A 3 -19.34 -11.90 30.47
N GLY A 4 -20.56 -11.77 29.95
CA GLY A 4 -21.62 -10.94 30.54
C GLY A 4 -21.42 -9.43 30.38
N ARG A 5 -20.50 -8.97 29.53
CA ARG A 5 -20.22 -7.55 29.27
C ARG A 5 -20.05 -7.30 27.75
N PRO A 6 -20.20 -6.05 27.27
CA PRO A 6 -19.79 -5.69 25.92
C PRO A 6 -18.32 -6.04 25.65
N LEU A 7 -18.00 -6.35 24.39
CA LEU A 7 -16.62 -6.57 23.96
C LEU A 7 -15.81 -5.29 24.12
N SER A 8 -14.59 -5.42 24.63
CA SER A 8 -13.64 -4.31 24.69
C SER A 8 -12.97 -4.10 23.34
N ILE A 9 -12.30 -2.96 23.15
CA ILE A 9 -11.57 -2.67 21.91
C ILE A 9 -10.47 -3.71 21.70
N THR A 10 -9.74 -4.05 22.77
CA THR A 10 -8.71 -5.11 22.75
C THR A 10 -9.29 -6.41 22.21
N THR A 11 -10.47 -6.80 22.68
CA THR A 11 -11.10 -8.06 22.28
C THR A 11 -11.54 -8.03 20.83
N ILE A 12 -12.08 -6.91 20.34
CA ILE A 12 -12.48 -6.75 18.94
C ILE A 12 -11.25 -6.88 18.02
N VAL A 13 -10.15 -6.19 18.35
CA VAL A 13 -8.92 -6.25 17.55
C VAL A 13 -8.26 -7.62 17.65
N ASP A 14 -8.24 -8.25 18.84
CA ASP A 14 -7.70 -9.59 19.04
C ASP A 14 -8.42 -10.64 18.20
N LEU A 15 -9.75 -10.57 18.08
CA LEU A 15 -10.51 -11.49 17.23
C LEU A 15 -10.05 -11.43 15.78
N MET A 16 -9.85 -10.22 15.24
CA MET A 16 -9.34 -10.04 13.87
C MET A 16 -7.90 -10.53 13.76
N ASN A 17 -7.03 -10.14 14.70
CA ASN A 17 -5.64 -10.56 14.68
C ASN A 17 -5.45 -12.07 14.78
N LEU A 18 -6.27 -12.76 15.58
CA LEU A 18 -6.27 -14.21 15.68
C LEU A 18 -6.76 -14.87 14.39
N VAL A 19 -7.76 -14.31 13.71
CA VAL A 19 -8.14 -14.73 12.35
C VAL A 19 -6.96 -14.58 11.40
N GLY A 20 -6.30 -13.42 11.41
CA GLY A 20 -5.12 -13.15 10.60
C GLY A 20 -3.97 -14.14 10.85
N LYS A 21 -3.72 -14.49 12.13
CA LYS A 21 -2.73 -15.49 12.54
C LYS A 21 -3.10 -16.89 12.04
N CYS A 22 -4.37 -17.28 12.13
CA CYS A 22 -4.84 -18.57 11.63
C CYS A 22 -4.65 -18.73 10.12
N VAL A 23 -4.88 -17.65 9.34
CA VAL A 23 -4.69 -17.66 7.88
C VAL A 23 -3.21 -17.86 7.50
N ILE A 24 -2.28 -17.27 8.26
CA ILE A 24 -0.83 -17.44 8.02
C ILE A 24 -0.39 -18.88 8.23
N ALA A 25 -0.87 -19.54 9.28
CA ALA A 25 -0.53 -20.94 9.58
C ALA A 25 -0.92 -21.90 8.45
N GLY A 26 -1.89 -21.52 7.60
CA GLY A 26 -2.27 -22.24 6.38
C GLY A 26 -1.29 -22.09 5.20
N ASN A 27 -0.12 -21.47 5.40
CA ASN A 27 0.92 -21.26 4.38
C ASN A 27 0.53 -20.26 3.26
N VAL A 28 -0.48 -19.42 3.49
CA VAL A 28 -1.00 -18.42 2.53
C VAL A 28 -0.43 -17.03 2.84
N ARG A 29 0.88 -16.82 2.59
CA ARG A 29 1.59 -15.52 2.77
C ARG A 29 1.46 -14.91 4.19
N ARG A 30 2.21 -13.85 4.45
CA ARG A 30 2.06 -13.04 5.67
C ARG A 30 0.75 -12.25 5.58
N THR A 31 -0.18 -12.42 6.53
CA THR A 31 -1.34 -11.53 6.71
C THR A 31 -0.86 -10.13 7.05
N ALA A 32 -1.53 -9.13 6.49
CA ALA A 32 -1.32 -7.74 6.82
C ALA A 32 -2.69 -7.07 6.96
N GLU A 33 -3.06 -6.76 8.19
CA GLU A 33 -4.29 -6.05 8.54
C GLU A 33 -3.96 -4.59 8.91
N ILE A 34 -4.96 -3.73 8.81
CA ILE A 34 -4.95 -2.41 9.44
C ILE A 34 -6.14 -2.31 10.39
N ALA A 35 -5.88 -1.94 11.64
CA ALA A 35 -6.93 -1.55 12.56
C ALA A 35 -7.04 -0.02 12.57
N PHE A 36 -8.25 0.50 12.59
CA PHE A 36 -8.51 1.92 12.83
C PHE A 36 -9.22 2.09 14.16
N GLY A 37 -8.78 3.07 14.96
CA GLY A 37 -9.35 3.33 16.29
C GLY A 37 -9.37 4.80 16.65
N ASP A 38 -9.87 5.06 17.86
CA ASP A 38 -10.03 6.39 18.41
C ASP A 38 -8.68 6.93 18.93
N PRO A 39 -8.23 8.12 18.50
CA PRO A 39 -7.01 8.74 18.99
C PRO A 39 -7.01 9.13 20.48
N GLN A 40 -8.16 9.10 21.16
CA GLN A 40 -8.30 9.39 22.59
C GLN A 40 -8.41 8.13 23.44
N CYS A 41 -8.37 6.94 22.83
CA CYS A 41 -8.54 5.68 23.53
C CYS A 41 -7.19 5.04 23.90
N ASP A 42 -6.81 5.14 25.17
CA ASP A 42 -5.58 4.52 25.68
C ASP A 42 -5.58 2.99 25.52
N GLU A 43 -6.73 2.33 25.70
CA GLU A 43 -6.86 0.88 25.44
C GLU A 43 -6.42 0.53 24.01
N TYR A 44 -6.80 1.36 23.03
CA TYR A 44 -6.46 1.17 21.62
C TYR A 44 -4.99 1.51 21.32
N ILE A 45 -4.50 2.62 21.86
CA ILE A 45 -3.15 3.11 21.61
C ILE A 45 -2.10 2.15 22.19
N ASP A 46 -2.40 1.52 23.32
CA ASP A 46 -1.51 0.56 23.98
C ASP A 46 -1.59 -0.87 23.45
N LEU A 47 -2.40 -1.17 22.41
CA LEU A 47 -2.53 -2.55 21.90
C LEU A 47 -1.20 -3.17 21.43
N LYS A 48 -0.23 -2.36 20.99
CA LYS A 48 1.13 -2.81 20.64
C LYS A 48 2.17 -2.42 21.68
N ASN A 49 1.73 -2.06 22.88
CA ASN A 49 2.57 -1.93 24.05
C ASN A 49 2.74 -3.30 24.71
N TYR A 50 3.75 -4.06 24.33
CA TYR A 50 3.95 -5.42 24.87
C TYR A 50 4.46 -5.44 26.30
N ASP A 51 4.97 -4.33 26.83
CA ASP A 51 5.26 -4.23 28.26
C ASP A 51 3.95 -4.21 29.08
N LYS A 52 2.89 -3.58 28.54
CA LYS A 52 1.56 -3.56 29.15
C LYS A 52 0.68 -4.75 28.77
N ASN A 53 0.81 -5.25 27.54
CA ASN A 53 0.00 -6.31 26.95
C ASN A 53 0.89 -7.44 26.39
N PRO A 54 1.68 -8.13 27.23
CA PRO A 54 2.68 -9.10 26.79
C PRO A 54 2.08 -10.28 26.02
N GLU A 55 0.86 -10.70 26.37
CA GLU A 55 0.14 -11.78 25.69
C GLU A 55 -0.14 -11.46 24.21
N ARG A 56 -0.23 -10.18 23.85
CA ARG A 56 -0.47 -9.77 22.47
C ARG A 56 0.75 -9.97 21.58
N MET A 57 1.94 -10.25 22.13
CA MET A 57 3.09 -10.64 21.30
C MET A 57 2.81 -11.87 20.43
N GLU A 58 1.87 -12.72 20.84
CA GLU A 58 1.53 -13.93 20.09
C GLU A 58 0.74 -13.68 18.81
N HIS A 59 -0.01 -12.57 18.71
CA HIS A 59 -0.94 -12.31 17.59
C HIS A 59 -1.07 -10.85 17.17
N GLY A 60 -0.77 -9.88 18.03
CA GLY A 60 -0.91 -8.45 17.76
C GLY A 60 -0.01 -7.89 16.65
N TRP A 61 0.94 -8.70 16.14
CA TRP A 61 1.79 -8.38 15.00
C TRP A 61 1.08 -8.50 13.64
N THR A 62 -0.13 -9.09 13.58
CA THR A 62 -0.86 -9.28 12.32
C THR A 62 -1.47 -8.00 11.76
N SER A 63 -1.67 -6.97 12.61
CA SER A 63 -2.10 -5.65 12.19
C SER A 63 -1.09 -4.55 12.53
N ASN A 64 -1.06 -3.55 11.66
CA ASN A 64 -0.56 -2.22 12.00
C ASN A 64 -1.76 -1.34 12.35
N ASN A 65 -1.66 -0.58 13.43
CA ASN A 65 -2.80 0.13 13.99
C ASN A 65 -2.66 1.63 13.69
N SER A 66 -3.74 2.23 13.21
CA SER A 66 -3.82 3.67 12.92
C SER A 66 -4.99 4.30 13.68
N VAL A 67 -4.91 5.58 13.97
CA VAL A 67 -6.02 6.34 14.57
C VAL A 67 -6.72 7.19 13.51
N PHE A 68 -8.02 7.42 13.71
CA PHE A 68 -8.74 8.44 12.94
C PHE A 68 -8.44 9.82 13.50
N ALA A 69 -7.47 10.50 12.90
CA ALA A 69 -7.02 11.82 13.34
C ALA A 69 -7.96 12.93 12.87
N THR A 70 -8.02 14.01 13.65
CA THR A 70 -8.72 15.25 13.29
C THR A 70 -7.72 16.38 13.12
N LEU A 71 -8.00 17.31 12.20
CA LEU A 71 -7.12 18.47 12.00
C LEU A 71 -7.08 19.32 13.27
N GLY A 72 -5.87 19.65 13.74
CA GLY A 72 -5.67 20.47 14.93
C GLY A 72 -5.80 19.77 16.28
N MET A 73 -5.94 18.44 16.34
CA MET A 73 -5.89 17.71 17.61
C MET A 73 -4.51 17.80 18.29
N ASP A 74 -4.45 17.46 19.59
CA ASP A 74 -3.16 17.25 20.26
C ASP A 74 -2.55 15.90 19.87
N TYR A 75 -1.39 15.94 19.22
CA TYR A 75 -0.67 14.77 18.76
C TYR A 75 0.38 14.25 19.75
N SER A 76 0.63 14.99 20.86
CA SER A 76 1.79 14.76 21.72
C SER A 76 1.85 13.35 22.30
N HIS A 77 0.70 12.85 22.79
CA HIS A 77 0.61 11.50 23.35
C HIS A 77 0.89 10.41 22.30
N LEU A 78 0.36 10.58 21.09
CA LEU A 78 0.55 9.62 20.00
C LEU A 78 1.98 9.63 19.47
N VAL A 79 2.58 10.81 19.33
CA VAL A 79 3.99 10.96 18.87
C VAL A 79 4.96 10.32 19.86
N SER A 80 4.72 10.42 21.17
CA SER A 80 5.54 9.73 22.17
C SER A 80 5.54 8.20 21.97
N ARG A 81 4.41 7.63 21.59
CA ARG A 81 4.29 6.19 21.28
C ARG A 81 4.98 5.85 19.96
N ILE A 82 4.77 6.66 18.92
CA ILE A 82 5.41 6.47 17.61
C ILE A 82 6.94 6.49 17.73
N ALA A 83 7.49 7.39 18.57
CA ALA A 83 8.93 7.43 18.81
C ALA A 83 9.47 6.12 19.43
N SER A 84 8.63 5.37 20.15
CA SER A 84 9.02 4.11 20.79
C SER A 84 8.98 2.89 19.86
N ASN A 85 8.00 2.82 18.94
CA ASN A 85 7.75 1.59 18.16
C ASN A 85 7.25 1.82 16.73
N GLY A 86 7.10 3.07 16.30
CA GLY A 86 6.59 3.45 14.98
C GLY A 86 5.07 3.54 14.85
N GLU A 87 4.31 3.34 15.95
CA GLU A 87 2.84 3.28 15.94
C GLU A 87 2.18 4.16 17.03
N PRO A 88 0.91 4.58 16.86
CA PRO A 88 0.01 4.29 15.73
C PRO A 88 0.27 5.15 14.49
N GLY A 89 -0.22 4.70 13.32
CA GLY A 89 -0.35 5.54 12.14
C GLY A 89 -1.51 6.54 12.24
N PHE A 90 -1.62 7.43 11.26
CA PHE A 90 -2.69 8.44 11.20
C PHE A 90 -3.52 8.31 9.92
N ALA A 91 -4.85 8.38 10.05
CA ALA A 91 -5.78 8.48 8.94
C ALA A 91 -6.76 9.63 9.17
N TRP A 92 -6.75 10.64 8.29
CA TRP A 92 -7.69 11.77 8.35
C TRP A 92 -8.93 11.46 7.52
N LEU A 93 -9.89 10.74 8.13
CA LEU A 93 -11.07 10.24 7.43
C LEU A 93 -11.94 11.37 6.84
N ASP A 94 -11.99 12.53 7.48
CA ASP A 94 -12.70 13.70 6.94
C ASP A 94 -12.03 14.24 5.68
N ASN A 95 -10.69 14.25 5.62
CA ASN A 95 -9.98 14.61 4.40
C ASN A 95 -10.21 13.57 3.30
N MET A 96 -10.21 12.28 3.65
CA MET A 96 -10.48 11.19 2.70
C MET A 96 -11.87 11.30 2.07
N ARG A 97 -12.87 11.80 2.82
CA ARG A 97 -14.25 12.03 2.36
C ARG A 97 -14.46 13.37 1.66
N GLY A 98 -13.69 14.39 2.02
CA GLY A 98 -13.87 15.77 1.55
C GLY A 98 -13.04 16.15 0.33
N TYR A 99 -12.09 15.29 -0.09
CA TYR A 99 -11.16 15.59 -1.17
C TYR A 99 -10.91 14.41 -2.12
N GLY A 100 -10.69 14.75 -3.39
CA GLY A 100 -10.05 13.91 -4.39
C GLY A 100 -8.55 14.20 -4.42
N ARG A 101 -8.16 15.26 -5.14
CA ARG A 101 -6.82 15.84 -5.05
C ARG A 101 -6.84 17.02 -4.08
N MET A 102 -5.77 17.21 -3.31
CA MET A 102 -5.62 18.33 -2.39
C MET A 102 -5.13 19.60 -3.11
N ASN A 103 -5.85 20.02 -4.16
CA ASN A 103 -5.53 21.18 -5.00
C ASN A 103 -6.40 22.42 -4.68
N GLY A 104 -6.95 22.48 -3.45
CA GLY A 104 -7.86 23.54 -3.00
C GLY A 104 -9.33 23.34 -3.40
N THR A 105 -9.66 22.29 -4.16
CA THR A 105 -11.05 21.98 -4.53
C THR A 105 -11.61 20.89 -3.61
N THR A 106 -12.78 21.12 -3.04
CA THR A 106 -13.51 20.08 -2.29
C THR A 106 -14.15 19.08 -3.25
N ASP A 107 -14.16 17.82 -2.86
CA ASP A 107 -14.78 16.72 -3.61
C ASP A 107 -15.34 15.71 -2.61
N THR A 108 -16.65 15.75 -2.42
CA THR A 108 -17.38 14.91 -1.47
C THR A 108 -17.92 13.62 -2.10
N SER A 109 -17.46 13.26 -3.30
CA SER A 109 -17.88 12.03 -3.97
C SER A 109 -17.63 10.79 -3.09
N ASP A 110 -16.52 10.77 -2.36
CA ASP A 110 -16.06 9.67 -1.50
C ASP A 110 -16.64 9.68 -0.08
N TRP A 111 -17.79 10.34 0.14
CA TRP A 111 -18.40 10.52 1.48
C TRP A 111 -18.68 9.22 2.24
N ARG A 112 -18.82 8.09 1.52
CA ARG A 112 -19.07 6.76 2.11
C ARG A 112 -17.81 6.08 2.65
N ALA A 113 -16.62 6.64 2.41
CA ALA A 113 -15.37 6.10 2.90
C ALA A 113 -15.42 5.80 4.40
N LYS A 114 -14.79 4.69 4.80
CA LYS A 114 -14.70 4.23 6.20
C LYS A 114 -13.27 3.95 6.65
N GLY A 115 -12.29 4.12 5.78
CA GLY A 115 -10.87 3.90 6.05
C GLY A 115 -10.12 3.70 4.76
N GLY A 116 -9.09 2.87 4.78
CA GLY A 116 -8.36 2.45 3.60
C GLY A 116 -7.85 1.02 3.70
N ASN A 117 -7.14 0.58 2.66
CA ASN A 117 -6.47 -0.71 2.66
C ASN A 117 -5.24 -0.69 3.61
N PRO A 118 -4.59 -1.84 3.88
CA PRO A 118 -3.48 -1.91 4.85
C PRO A 118 -2.27 -1.01 4.55
N CYS A 119 -2.04 -0.64 3.29
CA CYS A 119 -0.97 0.28 2.90
C CYS A 119 -1.44 1.75 2.87
N LEU A 120 -2.73 2.00 3.14
CA LEU A 120 -3.40 3.30 3.28
C LEU A 120 -3.31 4.24 2.05
N GLU A 121 -2.94 3.73 0.88
CA GLU A 121 -2.87 4.51 -0.36
C GLU A 121 -4.23 4.66 -1.06
N GLN A 122 -5.19 3.78 -0.76
CA GLN A 122 -6.57 3.89 -1.25
C GLN A 122 -7.54 4.13 -0.10
N THR A 123 -8.26 5.24 -0.19
CA THR A 123 -9.52 5.45 0.53
C THR A 123 -10.55 4.42 0.07
N LEU A 124 -11.25 3.79 1.00
CA LEU A 124 -12.21 2.73 0.71
C LEU A 124 -13.51 2.89 1.52
N GLU A 125 -14.63 2.57 0.88
CA GLU A 125 -15.88 2.22 1.57
C GLU A 125 -15.76 0.83 2.21
N SER A 126 -16.57 0.56 3.23
CA SER A 126 -16.69 -0.79 3.78
C SER A 126 -17.01 -1.81 2.68
N TYR A 127 -16.30 -2.94 2.66
CA TYR A 127 -16.36 -3.99 1.64
C TYR A 127 -15.83 -3.62 0.25
N GLU A 128 -15.32 -2.41 0.03
CA GLU A 128 -14.65 -2.05 -1.23
C GLU A 128 -13.29 -2.75 -1.33
N LEU A 129 -12.89 -3.12 -2.55
CA LEU A 129 -11.61 -3.75 -2.82
C LEU A 129 -10.67 -2.78 -3.52
N CYS A 130 -9.40 -2.87 -3.16
CA CYS A 130 -8.34 -2.11 -3.78
C CYS A 130 -8.07 -2.62 -5.22
N CYS A 131 -8.08 -1.73 -6.21
CA CYS A 131 -7.76 -2.04 -7.60
C CYS A 131 -6.63 -1.14 -8.07
N LEU A 132 -5.44 -1.72 -8.27
CA LEU A 132 -4.21 -0.98 -8.54
C LEU A 132 -3.58 -1.39 -9.86
N VAL A 133 -2.95 -0.42 -10.50
CA VAL A 133 -1.98 -0.63 -11.57
C VAL A 133 -0.81 0.30 -11.30
N GLU A 134 0.39 -0.11 -11.68
CA GLU A 134 1.60 0.63 -11.35
C GLU A 134 2.33 1.08 -12.60
N THR A 135 2.81 2.32 -12.56
CA THR A 135 3.50 2.99 -13.66
C THR A 135 4.80 3.62 -13.15
N PHE A 136 5.77 3.76 -14.05
CA PHE A 136 7.13 4.20 -13.71
C PHE A 136 7.50 5.39 -14.59
N PRO A 137 7.12 6.63 -14.24
CA PRO A 137 7.36 7.80 -15.09
C PRO A 137 8.83 7.96 -15.47
N ASN A 138 9.78 7.57 -14.61
CA ASN A 138 11.21 7.64 -14.91
C ASN A 138 11.70 6.65 -15.99
N ARG A 139 10.83 5.79 -16.49
CA ARG A 139 11.11 4.81 -17.55
C ARG A 139 10.50 5.21 -18.90
N HIS A 140 10.13 6.46 -19.06
CA HIS A 140 9.53 7.00 -20.28
C HIS A 140 10.40 8.13 -20.86
N ASP A 141 10.51 8.14 -22.18
CA ASP A 141 11.34 9.12 -22.90
C ASP A 141 10.71 10.53 -22.87
N SER A 142 9.38 10.60 -22.83
CA SER A 142 8.64 11.86 -22.86
C SER A 142 7.30 11.78 -22.12
N LEU A 143 6.70 12.93 -21.86
CA LEU A 143 5.35 13.01 -21.30
C LEU A 143 4.31 12.31 -22.19
N ALA A 144 4.44 12.44 -23.52
CA ALA A 144 3.51 11.81 -24.46
C ALA A 144 3.57 10.27 -24.39
N ASP A 145 4.77 9.72 -24.21
CA ASP A 145 4.99 8.29 -24.00
C ASP A 145 4.38 7.83 -22.66
N PHE A 146 4.56 8.62 -21.60
CA PHE A 146 3.91 8.36 -20.31
C PHE A 146 2.37 8.42 -20.39
N GLU A 147 1.80 9.40 -21.10
CA GLU A 147 0.36 9.52 -21.33
C GLU A 147 -0.21 8.30 -22.08
N LEU A 148 0.55 7.73 -23.03
CA LEU A 148 0.18 6.49 -23.72
C LEU A 148 0.13 5.31 -22.74
N THR A 149 1.17 5.14 -21.91
CA THR A 149 1.19 4.11 -20.86
C THR A 149 0.03 4.27 -19.88
N LEU A 150 -0.32 5.50 -19.49
CA LEU A 150 -1.44 5.76 -18.58
C LEU A 150 -2.78 5.30 -19.18
N ARG A 151 -3.00 5.46 -20.49
CA ARG A 151 -4.22 4.96 -21.16
C ARG A 151 -4.30 3.43 -21.11
N ALA A 152 -3.19 2.74 -21.32
CA ALA A 152 -3.13 1.28 -21.23
C ALA A 152 -3.32 0.80 -19.78
N ALA A 153 -2.65 1.44 -18.83
CA ALA A 153 -2.78 1.16 -17.40
C ALA A 153 -4.23 1.37 -16.91
N PHE A 154 -4.85 2.47 -17.33
CA PHE A 154 -6.26 2.75 -17.06
C PHE A 154 -7.16 1.65 -17.61
N LEU A 155 -7.01 1.27 -18.88
CA LEU A 155 -7.85 0.24 -19.50
C LEU A 155 -7.73 -1.09 -18.75
N TYR A 156 -6.52 -1.49 -18.38
CA TYR A 156 -6.29 -2.67 -17.56
C TYR A 156 -7.01 -2.58 -16.21
N ALA A 157 -6.73 -1.51 -15.44
CA ALA A 157 -7.32 -1.34 -14.12
C ALA A 157 -8.86 -1.28 -14.18
N LYS A 158 -9.42 -0.55 -15.14
CA LYS A 158 -10.87 -0.44 -15.34
C LYS A 158 -11.48 -1.80 -15.68
N THR A 159 -10.83 -2.58 -16.54
CA THR A 159 -11.28 -3.93 -16.89
C THR A 159 -11.29 -4.85 -15.66
N VAL A 160 -10.27 -4.77 -14.79
CA VAL A 160 -10.23 -5.53 -13.53
C VAL A 160 -11.43 -5.21 -12.65
N THR A 161 -11.91 -3.96 -12.62
CA THR A 161 -13.11 -3.61 -11.84
C THR A 161 -14.38 -4.31 -12.30
N LEU A 162 -14.41 -4.88 -13.50
CA LEU A 162 -15.58 -5.60 -14.05
C LEU A 162 -15.70 -7.03 -13.50
N GLY A 163 -14.64 -7.56 -12.90
CA GLY A 163 -14.67 -8.87 -12.26
C GLY A 163 -15.55 -8.90 -11.02
N GLU A 164 -16.13 -10.07 -10.75
CA GLU A 164 -16.95 -10.32 -9.56
C GLU A 164 -16.20 -11.20 -8.55
N THR A 165 -16.52 -11.00 -7.28
CA THR A 165 -16.07 -11.82 -6.17
C THR A 165 -17.21 -12.74 -5.71
N HIS A 166 -16.93 -13.66 -4.80
CA HIS A 166 -17.99 -14.46 -4.15
C HIS A 166 -18.85 -13.68 -3.15
N TRP A 167 -18.54 -12.39 -2.89
CA TRP A 167 -19.19 -11.58 -1.86
C TRP A 167 -20.12 -10.52 -2.49
N PRO A 168 -21.45 -10.68 -2.38
CA PRO A 168 -22.40 -9.73 -2.96
C PRO A 168 -22.24 -8.29 -2.44
N HIS A 169 -21.81 -8.13 -1.18
CA HIS A 169 -21.56 -6.82 -0.59
C HIS A 169 -20.42 -6.08 -1.30
N SER A 170 -19.28 -6.75 -1.49
CA SER A 170 -18.16 -6.20 -2.24
C SER A 170 -18.52 -5.92 -3.69
N ASN A 171 -19.21 -6.85 -4.36
CA ASN A 171 -19.61 -6.66 -5.76
C ASN A 171 -20.48 -5.40 -5.93
N ARG A 172 -21.44 -5.14 -5.02
CA ARG A 172 -22.27 -3.92 -5.08
C ARG A 172 -21.45 -2.63 -4.98
N VAL A 173 -20.48 -2.59 -4.08
CA VAL A 173 -19.62 -1.41 -3.89
C VAL A 173 -18.70 -1.23 -5.09
N MET A 174 -18.07 -2.30 -5.58
CA MET A 174 -17.21 -2.30 -6.76
C MET A 174 -17.98 -1.86 -8.03
N LEU A 175 -19.19 -2.36 -8.23
CA LEU A 175 -20.08 -2.00 -9.34
C LEU A 175 -20.39 -0.50 -9.38
N ARG A 176 -20.65 0.10 -8.21
CA ARG A 176 -21.02 1.52 -8.07
C ARG A 176 -19.80 2.44 -8.21
N ASN A 177 -18.71 2.12 -7.50
CA ASN A 177 -17.57 3.03 -7.38
C ASN A 177 -16.59 2.90 -8.54
N ARG A 178 -16.43 1.69 -9.09
CA ARG A 178 -15.44 1.36 -10.12
C ARG A 178 -14.06 1.98 -9.83
N ARG A 179 -13.68 2.05 -8.55
CA ARG A 179 -12.46 2.72 -8.09
C ARG A 179 -11.25 2.06 -8.71
N ILE A 180 -10.31 2.88 -9.16
CA ILE A 180 -8.98 2.44 -9.52
C ILE A 180 -7.94 3.32 -8.82
N GLY A 181 -6.73 2.79 -8.70
CA GLY A 181 -5.55 3.54 -8.28
C GLY A 181 -4.43 3.29 -9.27
N THR A 182 -4.34 4.16 -10.27
CA THR A 182 -3.17 4.23 -11.15
C THR A 182 -2.04 4.86 -10.33
N SER A 183 -1.10 4.02 -9.92
CA SER A 183 0.02 4.37 -9.06
C SER A 183 1.24 4.79 -9.87
N ILE A 184 2.03 5.71 -9.31
CA ILE A 184 3.38 6.01 -9.77
C ILE A 184 4.41 5.49 -8.76
N SER A 185 5.50 4.93 -9.27
CA SER A 185 6.70 4.51 -8.53
C SER A 185 7.95 5.08 -9.21
N GLY A 186 9.09 5.05 -8.52
CA GLY A 186 10.33 5.66 -9.02
C GLY A 186 10.32 7.19 -8.92
N VAL A 187 9.53 7.76 -8.00
CA VAL A 187 9.38 9.21 -7.85
C VAL A 187 10.70 9.86 -7.43
N ALA A 188 11.44 9.26 -6.50
CA ALA A 188 12.74 9.76 -6.08
C ALA A 188 13.71 9.85 -7.26
N GLN A 189 13.81 8.76 -8.05
CA GLN A 189 14.66 8.72 -9.24
C GLN A 189 14.21 9.73 -10.31
N PHE A 190 12.89 9.92 -10.49
CA PHE A 190 12.38 10.93 -11.42
C PHE A 190 12.81 12.34 -11.00
N ILE A 191 12.66 12.67 -9.71
CA ILE A 191 13.02 14.00 -9.20
C ILE A 191 14.52 14.25 -9.36
N SER A 192 15.36 13.27 -9.03
CA SER A 192 16.81 13.37 -9.16
C SER A 192 17.28 13.51 -10.61
N ALA A 193 16.74 12.70 -11.53
CA ALA A 193 17.11 12.74 -12.94
C ALA A 193 16.55 13.98 -13.67
N ARG A 194 15.46 14.55 -13.14
CA ARG A 194 14.71 15.65 -13.77
C ARG A 194 14.49 16.76 -12.76
N SER A 195 13.23 17.01 -12.36
CA SER A 195 12.91 17.99 -11.33
C SER A 195 11.54 17.72 -10.72
N LEU A 196 11.31 18.28 -9.52
CA LEU A 196 9.99 18.31 -8.90
C LEU A 196 8.96 19.09 -9.75
N GLY A 197 9.40 20.14 -10.47
CA GLY A 197 8.55 20.93 -11.35
C GLY A 197 8.01 20.11 -12.53
N GLU A 198 8.89 19.35 -13.18
CA GLU A 198 8.50 18.46 -14.28
C GLU A 198 7.63 17.30 -13.77
N LEU A 199 7.92 16.75 -12.59
CA LEU A 199 7.07 15.71 -11.98
C LEU A 199 5.65 16.24 -11.78
N ARG A 200 5.51 17.47 -11.27
CA ARG A 200 4.21 18.11 -11.09
C ARG A 200 3.48 18.25 -12.43
N GLU A 201 4.16 18.71 -13.48
CA GLU A 201 3.58 18.80 -14.82
C GLU A 201 3.08 17.44 -15.32
N TRP A 202 3.90 16.39 -15.19
CA TRP A 202 3.55 15.03 -15.59
C TRP A 202 2.37 14.47 -14.78
N CYS A 203 2.30 14.74 -13.48
CA CYS A 203 1.19 14.34 -12.63
C CYS A 203 -0.12 15.05 -13.02
N GLU A 204 -0.08 16.36 -13.29
CA GLU A 204 -1.27 17.13 -13.73
C GLU A 204 -1.78 16.63 -15.09
N ARG A 205 -0.87 16.50 -16.06
CA ARG A 205 -1.17 16.03 -17.41
C ARG A 205 -1.62 14.57 -17.44
N GLY A 206 -0.95 13.71 -16.67
CA GLY A 206 -1.31 12.32 -16.49
C GLY A 206 -2.68 12.15 -15.84
N TYR A 207 -2.99 12.93 -14.80
CA TYR A 207 -4.32 12.91 -14.18
C TYR A 207 -5.42 13.34 -15.16
N SER A 208 -5.18 14.38 -15.98
CA SER A 208 -6.12 14.77 -17.04
C SER A 208 -6.33 13.65 -18.06
N THR A 209 -5.25 13.01 -18.51
CA THR A 209 -5.31 11.87 -19.44
C THR A 209 -6.14 10.72 -18.89
N LEU A 210 -5.98 10.38 -17.61
CA LEU A 210 -6.79 9.34 -16.95
C LEU A 210 -8.26 9.73 -16.83
N ARG A 211 -8.57 11.00 -16.52
CA ARG A 211 -9.95 11.50 -16.47
C ARG A 211 -10.64 11.42 -17.83
N ASP A 212 -9.94 11.80 -18.89
CA ASP A 212 -10.48 11.75 -20.24
C ASP A 212 -10.70 10.31 -20.70
N ALA A 213 -9.75 9.42 -20.40
CA ALA A 213 -9.88 7.99 -20.67
C ALA A 213 -11.08 7.37 -19.92
N ASP A 214 -11.24 7.68 -18.63
CA ASP A 214 -12.37 7.20 -17.83
C ASP A 214 -13.71 7.74 -18.33
N ALA A 215 -13.77 9.01 -18.72
CA ALA A 215 -14.97 9.60 -19.28
C ALA A 215 -15.40 8.90 -20.57
N GLN A 216 -14.49 8.75 -21.53
CA GLN A 216 -14.78 8.16 -22.85
C GLN A 216 -15.08 6.67 -22.77
N LEU A 217 -14.27 5.91 -22.04
CA LEU A 217 -14.41 4.45 -21.98
C LEU A 217 -15.59 4.03 -21.11
N SER A 218 -15.85 4.74 -20.00
CA SER A 218 -17.01 4.43 -19.16
C SER A 218 -18.32 4.70 -19.90
N GLU A 219 -18.39 5.79 -20.67
CA GLU A 219 -19.53 6.08 -21.55
C GLU A 219 -19.70 5.02 -22.64
N ARG A 220 -18.62 4.69 -23.35
CA ARG A 220 -18.63 3.68 -24.42
C ARG A 220 -19.06 2.30 -23.94
N PHE A 221 -18.64 1.90 -22.74
CA PHE A 221 -18.96 0.57 -22.19
C PHE A 221 -20.22 0.55 -21.31
N GLY A 222 -20.89 1.70 -21.11
CA GLY A 222 -22.08 1.77 -20.26
C GLY A 222 -21.80 1.42 -18.80
N VAL A 223 -20.61 1.74 -18.28
CA VAL A 223 -20.23 1.51 -16.87
C VAL A 223 -20.06 2.83 -16.12
N PRO A 224 -20.18 2.86 -14.78
CA PRO A 224 -19.91 4.07 -14.02
C PRO A 224 -18.48 4.55 -14.18
N ARG A 225 -18.28 5.88 -14.15
CA ARG A 225 -16.96 6.50 -13.99
C ARG A 225 -16.35 6.10 -12.65
N SER A 226 -15.02 6.07 -12.61
CA SER A 226 -14.28 5.69 -11.42
C SER A 226 -14.36 6.80 -10.37
N ILE A 227 -14.78 6.49 -9.15
CA ILE A 227 -14.90 7.48 -8.05
C ILE A 227 -13.56 8.13 -7.69
N LYS A 228 -12.46 7.39 -7.84
CA LYS A 228 -11.06 7.85 -7.78
C LYS A 228 -10.26 7.13 -8.86
N LEU A 229 -9.18 7.77 -9.33
CA LEU A 229 -8.39 7.33 -10.48
C LEU A 229 -6.92 7.01 -10.17
N THR A 230 -6.33 7.70 -9.20
CA THR A 230 -4.89 7.71 -8.94
C THR A 230 -4.59 7.40 -7.50
N SER A 231 -3.40 6.87 -7.25
CA SER A 231 -2.85 6.62 -5.92
C SER A 231 -1.32 6.69 -5.97
N VAL A 232 -0.64 6.56 -4.83
CA VAL A 232 0.81 6.37 -4.77
C VAL A 232 1.09 5.27 -3.76
N LYS A 233 1.32 4.05 -4.27
CA LYS A 233 1.58 2.86 -3.47
C LYS A 233 3.08 2.71 -3.19
N PRO A 234 3.49 2.36 -1.96
CA PRO A 234 4.85 1.93 -1.67
C PRO A 234 5.10 0.49 -2.17
N SER A 235 5.31 0.30 -3.48
CA SER A 235 5.35 -1.03 -4.09
C SER A 235 6.71 -1.72 -3.98
N GLY A 236 6.94 -2.40 -2.87
CA GLY A 236 8.25 -3.00 -2.58
C GLY A 236 8.70 -4.16 -3.48
N SER A 237 7.79 -4.85 -4.19
CA SER A 237 8.16 -6.00 -5.05
C SER A 237 8.16 -5.66 -6.53
N VAL A 238 7.12 -4.98 -7.03
CA VAL A 238 7.00 -4.65 -8.45
C VAL A 238 8.05 -3.60 -8.84
N SER A 239 8.38 -2.67 -7.95
CA SER A 239 9.43 -1.68 -8.22
C SER A 239 10.79 -2.34 -8.43
N LEU A 240 11.09 -3.49 -7.78
CA LEU A 240 12.34 -4.22 -7.99
C LEU A 240 12.45 -4.79 -9.41
N LEU A 241 11.33 -5.29 -9.95
CA LEU A 241 11.28 -5.78 -11.33
C LEU A 241 11.54 -4.65 -12.33
N ALA A 242 11.06 -3.43 -12.01
CA ALA A 242 11.26 -2.25 -12.83
C ALA A 242 12.61 -1.54 -12.63
N GLY A 243 13.42 -1.97 -11.65
CA GLY A 243 14.62 -1.25 -11.24
C GLY A 243 14.33 0.14 -10.65
N ALA A 244 13.18 0.30 -10.02
CA ALA A 244 12.66 1.58 -9.55
C ALA A 244 12.57 1.67 -8.01
N THR A 245 12.67 2.90 -7.49
CA THR A 245 12.36 3.14 -6.07
C THR A 245 10.86 2.94 -5.79
N PRO A 246 10.47 2.40 -4.63
CA PRO A 246 9.08 2.06 -4.35
C PRO A 246 8.24 3.29 -4.00
N GLY A 247 7.21 3.58 -4.80
CA GLY A 247 6.33 4.73 -4.63
C GLY A 247 7.11 6.04 -4.61
N LEU A 248 6.97 6.77 -3.49
CA LEU A 248 7.68 8.02 -3.21
C LEU A 248 8.95 7.88 -2.37
N HIS A 249 9.30 6.66 -1.95
CA HIS A 249 10.41 6.46 -1.03
C HIS A 249 11.76 6.74 -1.69
N TYR A 250 12.62 7.41 -0.93
CA TYR A 250 14.05 7.51 -1.24
C TYR A 250 14.75 6.21 -0.85
N PRO A 251 15.78 5.80 -1.60
CA PRO A 251 16.65 4.72 -1.17
C PRO A 251 17.47 5.19 0.03
N GLU A 252 17.69 4.30 1.02
CA GLU A 252 18.56 4.57 2.18
C GLU A 252 19.99 4.92 1.77
N SER A 253 20.46 4.30 0.69
CA SER A 253 21.74 4.58 0.05
C SER A 253 21.59 4.34 -1.45
N ARG A 254 22.30 5.14 -2.25
CA ARG A 254 22.42 4.91 -3.70
C ARG A 254 23.00 3.53 -3.98
N PHE A 255 24.12 3.21 -3.32
CA PHE A 255 24.78 1.92 -3.47
C PHE A 255 24.51 1.05 -2.26
N TYR A 256 23.96 -0.14 -2.50
CA TYR A 256 23.72 -1.10 -1.43
C TYR A 256 23.81 -2.54 -1.93
N ARG A 257 23.95 -3.46 -0.99
CA ARG A 257 23.87 -4.90 -1.26
C ARG A 257 22.48 -5.38 -0.91
N ARG A 258 21.77 -5.94 -1.88
CA ARG A 258 20.48 -6.57 -1.65
C ARG A 258 20.65 -8.07 -1.50
N ARG A 259 20.25 -8.61 -0.35
CA ARG A 259 20.29 -10.04 -0.06
C ARG A 259 18.96 -10.71 -0.40
N VAL A 260 19.02 -11.81 -1.15
CA VAL A 260 17.86 -12.64 -1.47
C VAL A 260 18.09 -14.04 -0.94
N ARG A 261 17.13 -14.57 -0.17
CA ARG A 261 17.14 -15.94 0.32
C ARG A 261 16.57 -16.88 -0.74
N LEU A 262 17.29 -17.95 -1.05
CA LEU A 262 16.90 -19.00 -2.00
C LEU A 262 17.08 -20.38 -1.35
N PRO A 263 16.19 -21.34 -1.60
CA PRO A 263 16.43 -22.70 -1.16
C PRO A 263 17.66 -23.28 -1.89
N HIS A 264 18.39 -24.21 -1.26
CA HIS A 264 19.52 -24.93 -1.88
C HIS A 264 19.11 -25.64 -3.18
N SER A 265 17.84 -26.01 -3.33
CA SER A 265 17.29 -26.65 -4.53
C SER A 265 16.95 -25.67 -5.67
N SER A 266 17.18 -24.36 -5.49
CA SER A 266 16.78 -23.35 -6.47
C SER A 266 17.48 -23.57 -7.83
N PRO A 267 16.74 -23.67 -8.95
CA PRO A 267 17.32 -23.85 -10.27
C PRO A 267 18.11 -22.62 -10.75
N LEU A 268 18.03 -21.50 -10.03
CA LEU A 268 18.76 -20.28 -10.34
C LEU A 268 20.23 -20.35 -9.89
N LEU A 269 20.55 -21.16 -8.88
CA LEU A 269 21.87 -21.17 -8.24
C LEU A 269 23.04 -21.40 -9.21
N PRO A 270 23.00 -22.37 -10.15
CA PRO A 270 24.12 -22.58 -11.07
C PRO A 270 24.43 -21.33 -11.90
N ARG A 271 23.41 -20.57 -12.31
CA ARG A 271 23.58 -19.32 -13.07
C ARG A 271 24.11 -18.18 -12.18
N LEU A 272 23.65 -18.10 -10.94
CA LEU A 272 24.11 -17.06 -10.00
C LEU A 272 25.58 -17.27 -9.59
N VAL A 273 26.00 -18.53 -9.41
CA VAL A 273 27.41 -18.90 -9.19
C VAL A 273 28.25 -18.58 -10.42
N ALA A 274 27.79 -18.97 -11.62
CA ALA A 274 28.50 -18.67 -12.86
C ALA A 274 28.64 -17.16 -13.13
N ALA A 275 27.67 -16.35 -12.67
CA ALA A 275 27.73 -14.90 -12.71
C ALA A 275 28.70 -14.28 -11.68
N GLY A 276 29.33 -15.09 -10.82
CA GLY A 276 30.30 -14.65 -9.82
C GLY A 276 29.69 -13.89 -8.63
N LEU A 277 28.40 -14.07 -8.36
CA LEU A 277 27.75 -13.44 -7.21
C LEU A 277 28.21 -14.09 -5.90
N HIS A 278 28.27 -13.30 -4.83
CA HIS A 278 28.55 -13.82 -3.50
C HIS A 278 27.34 -14.60 -2.97
N ILE A 279 27.59 -15.82 -2.49
CA ILE A 279 26.57 -16.73 -1.97
C ILE A 279 27.08 -17.34 -0.67
N GLU A 280 26.26 -17.29 0.38
CA GLU A 280 26.57 -17.85 1.70
C GLU A 280 25.36 -18.59 2.29
N PRO A 281 25.54 -19.54 3.24
CA PRO A 281 24.43 -20.12 3.98
C PRO A 281 23.64 -19.07 4.78
N ALA A 282 22.31 -19.21 4.84
CA ALA A 282 21.47 -18.33 5.65
C ALA A 282 21.57 -18.68 7.13
N VAL A 283 21.98 -17.72 7.96
CA VAL A 283 22.09 -17.92 9.41
C VAL A 283 20.75 -18.34 10.01
N GLY A 284 20.76 -19.41 10.83
CA GLY A 284 19.59 -20.01 11.46
C GLY A 284 18.76 -20.94 10.56
N ASP A 285 19.16 -21.13 9.30
CA ASP A 285 18.57 -22.07 8.36
C ASP A 285 19.59 -22.55 7.32
N GLU A 286 20.83 -22.76 7.77
CA GLU A 286 22.01 -22.96 6.93
C GLU A 286 21.89 -24.22 6.06
N ALA A 287 21.14 -25.21 6.55
CA ALA A 287 20.94 -26.50 5.89
C ALA A 287 19.97 -26.44 4.70
N GLN A 288 19.05 -25.47 4.66
CA GLN A 288 17.98 -25.43 3.65
C GLN A 288 18.04 -24.18 2.77
N THR A 289 18.64 -23.10 3.27
CA THR A 289 18.58 -21.80 2.61
C THR A 289 19.97 -21.19 2.40
N LEU A 290 20.17 -20.63 1.21
CA LEU A 290 21.30 -19.80 0.84
C LEU A 290 20.86 -18.33 0.74
N VAL A 291 21.82 -17.43 0.89
CA VAL A 291 21.70 -15.99 0.69
C VAL A 291 22.57 -15.60 -0.49
N VAL A 292 21.99 -14.91 -1.47
CA VAL A 292 22.71 -14.34 -2.61
C VAL A 292 22.77 -12.82 -2.46
N GLU A 293 23.96 -12.24 -2.61
CA GLU A 293 24.16 -10.79 -2.61
C GLU A 293 24.13 -10.20 -4.02
N PHE A 294 23.25 -9.23 -4.24
CA PHE A 294 23.19 -8.44 -5.47
C PHE A 294 23.68 -7.02 -5.19
N PRO A 295 24.74 -6.54 -5.85
CA PRO A 295 25.10 -5.14 -5.81
C PRO A 295 24.03 -4.33 -6.55
N VAL A 296 23.54 -3.26 -5.94
CA VAL A 296 22.51 -2.39 -6.50
C VAL A 296 23.01 -0.95 -6.52
N ASP A 297 22.84 -0.30 -7.66
CA ASP A 297 22.82 1.16 -7.79
C ASP A 297 21.36 1.59 -7.96
N ALA A 298 20.85 2.36 -7.02
CA ALA A 298 19.47 2.89 -7.05
C ALA A 298 19.28 3.99 -8.10
N GLY A 299 20.35 4.41 -8.77
CA GLY A 299 20.37 5.59 -9.62
C GLY A 299 20.63 6.86 -8.80
N GLU A 300 20.95 7.94 -9.53
CA GLU A 300 20.92 9.29 -8.97
C GLU A 300 19.49 9.73 -8.75
#